data_AF-A0A351UST2-F1
#
_entry.id   AF-A0A351UST2-F1
#
_cell.length_a   1.000
_cell.length_b   1.000
_cell.length_c   1.000
_cell.angle_alpha   90.00
_cell.angle_beta   90.00
_cell.angle_gamma   90.00
#
_symmetry.space_group_name_H-M   'P 1'
#
loop_
_entity.id
_entity.type
_entity.pdbx_description
1 polymer ?
#
loop_
_entity_poly.entity_id
_entity_poly.type
_entity_poly.pdbx_seq_one_letter_code
_entity_poly.pdbx_strand_id
1 'polypeptide(L)'
;MTCHDIVATGRYPYTGRLDILSREDEEKVDAAMEAVHARELGGRDFNAISDGQRQRILLARAICQEPDIIILDEPTSFLDIRHKLEL
;
A
#
# COMPACT_ATOMS: atom_id res chain seq x y z
N MET A 1 -12.87 4.54 6.07
CA MET A 1 -11.46 4.81 5.75
C MET A 1 -11.30 4.60 4.27
N THR A 2 -10.63 5.52 3.60
CA THR A 2 -10.29 5.39 2.19
C THR A 2 -9.19 4.36 2.00
N CYS A 3 -9.01 3.87 0.77
CA CYS A 3 -7.87 3.02 0.43
C CYS A 3 -6.53 3.71 0.72
N HIS A 4 -6.45 5.02 0.48
CA HIS A 4 -5.28 5.82 0.81
C HIS A 4 -5.00 5.78 2.33
N ASP A 5 -6.02 5.99 3.17
CA ASP A 5 -5.87 5.94 4.63
C ASP A 5 -5.31 4.59 5.09
N ILE A 6 -5.75 3.48 4.47
CA ILE A 6 -5.25 2.14 4.78
C ILE A 6 -3.77 2.01 4.45
N VAL A 7 -3.32 2.48 3.29
CA VAL A 7 -1.90 2.44 2.90
C VAL A 7 -1.07 3.34 3.81
N ALA A 8 -1.56 4.53 4.13
CA ALA A 8 -0.92 5.48 5.03
C ALA A 8 -0.67 4.92 6.44
N THR A 9 -1.47 3.97 6.91
CA THR A 9 -1.16 3.28 8.19
C THR A 9 0.17 2.52 8.17
N GLY A 10 0.72 2.20 6.99
CA GLY A 10 2.07 1.64 6.84
C GLY A 10 3.18 2.60 7.28
N ARG A 11 2.88 3.91 7.36
CA ARG A 11 3.83 4.96 7.79
C ARG A 11 3.81 5.24 9.29
N TYR A 12 2.84 4.70 10.04
CA TYR A 12 2.72 4.97 11.48
C TYR A 12 3.96 4.62 12.32
N PRO A 13 4.77 3.60 11.99
CA PRO A 13 6.05 3.38 12.68
C PRO A 13 7.06 4.56 12.56
N TYR A 14 6.85 5.47 11.60
CA TYR A 14 7.74 6.58 11.27
C TYR A 14 7.22 7.96 11.73
N THR A 15 5.94 8.09 12.08
CA THR A 15 5.27 9.38 12.38
C THR A 15 5.49 9.93 13.81
N GLY A 16 6.36 9.30 14.60
CA GLY A 16 6.68 9.74 15.98
C GLY A 16 5.45 9.74 16.90
N ARG A 17 5.45 10.58 17.96
CA ARG A 17 4.37 10.63 18.98
C ARG A 17 3.09 11.34 18.53
N LEU A 18 3.11 12.01 17.39
CA LEU A 18 2.01 12.89 16.95
C LEU A 18 1.14 12.28 15.85
N ASP A 19 1.52 11.13 15.29
CA ASP A 19 0.81 10.45 14.20
C ASP A 19 0.48 11.37 13.00
N ILE A 20 1.36 12.35 12.75
CA ILE A 20 1.25 13.28 11.62
C ILE A 20 2.13 12.76 10.49
N LEU A 21 1.51 12.51 9.33
CA LEU A 21 2.23 12.16 8.11
C LEU A 21 3.00 13.38 7.61
N SER A 22 4.29 13.19 7.38
CA SER A 22 5.10 14.19 6.68
C SER A 22 4.80 14.17 5.18
N ARG A 23 5.26 15.20 4.46
CA ARG A 23 5.21 15.18 2.99
C ARG A 23 5.95 13.97 2.40
N GLU A 24 7.06 13.56 3.01
CA GLU A 24 7.80 12.37 2.58
C GLU A 24 6.98 11.10 2.78
N ASP A 25 6.23 10.99 3.88
CA ASP A 25 5.34 9.85 4.12
C ASP A 25 4.21 9.78 3.08
N GLU A 26 3.61 10.92 2.73
CA GLU A 26 2.61 11.00 1.66
C GLU A 26 3.17 10.58 0.30
N GLU A 27 4.39 11.03 -0.03
CA GLU A 27 5.08 10.62 -1.27
C GLU A 27 5.33 9.10 -1.30
N LYS A 28 5.64 8.48 -0.15
CA LYS A 28 5.80 7.01 -0.02
C LYS A 28 4.48 6.25 -0.12
N VAL A 29 3.38 6.83 0.39
CA VAL A 29 2.03 6.26 0.21
C VAL A 29 1.66 6.22 -1.27
N ASP A 30 1.82 7.35 -1.96
CA ASP A 30 1.55 7.46 -3.40
C ASP A 30 2.40 6.47 -4.22
N ALA A 31 3.71 6.39 -3.93
CA ALA A 31 4.61 5.45 -4.61
C ALA A 31 4.21 3.99 -4.40
N ALA A 32 3.83 3.61 -3.17
CA ALA A 32 3.40 2.25 -2.87
C ALA A 32 2.07 1.88 -3.54
N MET A 33 1.12 2.83 -3.63
CA MET A 33 -0.13 2.64 -4.36
C MET A 33 0.08 2.49 -5.87
N GLU A 34 1.03 3.24 -6.44
CA GLU A 34 1.40 3.13 -7.85
C GLU A 34 2.06 1.77 -8.16
N ALA A 35 2.96 1.31 -7.29
CA ALA A 35 3.69 0.04 -7.46
C ALA A 35 2.77 -1.20 -7.58
N VAL A 36 1.57 -1.12 -7.00
CA VAL A 36 0.57 -2.20 -7.05
C VAL A 36 -0.58 -1.92 -8.02
N HIS A 37 -0.50 -0.85 -8.81
CA HIS A 37 -1.56 -0.39 -9.71
C HIS A 37 -2.91 -0.20 -8.99
N ALA A 38 -2.90 0.62 -7.94
CA ALA A 38 -4.07 0.93 -7.13
C ALA A 38 -4.26 2.43 -6.85
N ARG A 39 -3.51 3.31 -7.51
CA ARG A 39 -3.57 4.76 -7.28
C ARG A 39 -4.97 5.32 -7.50
N GLU A 40 -5.68 4.84 -8.53
CA GLU A 40 -7.06 5.23 -8.84
C GLU A 40 -8.09 4.79 -7.78
N LEU A 41 -7.69 3.88 -6.88
CA LEU A 41 -8.53 3.42 -5.77
C LEU A 41 -8.39 4.30 -4.53
N GLY A 42 -7.41 5.21 -4.47
CA GLY A 42 -7.04 5.97 -3.26
C GLY A 42 -8.22 6.61 -2.54
N GLY A 43 -9.11 7.29 -3.27
CA GLY A 43 -10.30 7.94 -2.70
C GLY A 43 -11.51 7.02 -2.46
N ARG A 44 -11.45 5.74 -2.80
CA ARG A 44 -12.56 4.80 -2.61
C ARG A 44 -12.59 4.27 -1.18
N ASP A 45 -13.78 3.89 -0.71
CA ASP A 45 -13.92 3.16 0.55
C ASP A 45 -13.31 1.76 0.42
N PHE A 46 -12.40 1.40 1.33
CA PHE A 46 -11.76 0.09 1.39
C PHE A 46 -12.75 -1.08 1.51
N ASN A 47 -13.93 -0.83 2.09
CA ASN A 47 -14.97 -1.86 2.20
C ASN A 47 -15.81 -2.02 0.92
N ALA A 48 -15.66 -1.13 -0.05
CA ALA A 48 -16.47 -1.10 -1.28
C ALA A 48 -15.70 -1.53 -2.55
N ILE A 49 -14.48 -2.05 -2.40
CA ILE A 49 -13.64 -2.57 -3.50
C ILE A 49 -13.67 -4.10 -3.54
N SER A 50 -13.30 -4.69 -4.68
CA SER A 50 -13.22 -6.15 -4.82
C SER A 50 -12.11 -6.76 -3.95
N ASP A 51 -12.18 -8.07 -3.69
CA ASP A 51 -11.16 -8.75 -2.88
C ASP A 51 -9.74 -8.64 -3.48
N GLY A 52 -9.62 -8.75 -4.81
CA GLY A 52 -8.33 -8.56 -5.48
C GLY A 52 -7.82 -7.11 -5.43
N GLN A 53 -8.71 -6.12 -5.39
CA GLN A 53 -8.33 -4.73 -5.14
C GLN A 53 -7.91 -4.53 -3.68
N ARG A 54 -8.64 -5.16 -2.74
CA ARG A 54 -8.33 -5.13 -1.31
C ARG A 54 -6.94 -5.68 -1.02
N GLN A 55 -6.60 -6.81 -1.64
CA GLN A 55 -5.26 -7.40 -1.54
C GLN A 55 -4.17 -6.46 -2.07
N ARG A 56 -4.38 -5.79 -3.21
CA ARG A 56 -3.44 -4.77 -3.72
C ARG A 56 -3.25 -3.63 -2.72
N ILE A 57 -4.31 -3.13 -2.10
CA ILE A 57 -4.20 -2.10 -1.07
C ILE A 57 -3.42 -2.59 0.16
N LEU A 58 -3.66 -3.83 0.60
CA LEU A 58 -2.90 -4.41 1.72
C LEU A 58 -1.42 -4.63 1.37
N LEU A 59 -1.12 -4.99 0.13
CA LEU A 59 0.25 -5.08 -0.37
C LEU A 59 0.92 -3.70 -0.43
N ALA A 60 0.23 -2.68 -0.97
CA ALA A 60 0.73 -1.30 -0.94
C ALA A 60 1.03 -0.86 0.49
N ARG A 61 0.14 -1.13 1.46
CA ARG A 61 0.40 -0.85 2.87
C ARG A 61 1.67 -1.52 3.37
N ALA A 62 1.90 -2.79 3.02
CA ALA A 62 3.11 -3.52 3.40
C ALA A 62 4.38 -2.93 2.76
N ILE A 63 4.32 -2.58 1.47
CA ILE A 63 5.42 -1.93 0.73
C ILE A 63 5.71 -0.53 1.30
N CYS A 64 4.68 0.23 1.64
CA CYS A 64 4.77 1.59 2.17
C CYS A 64 5.54 1.65 3.50
N GLN A 65 5.57 0.55 4.24
CA GLN A 65 6.38 0.39 5.44
C GLN A 65 7.88 0.23 5.12
N GLU A 66 8.31 0.16 3.85
CA GLU A 66 9.71 -0.01 3.44
C GLU A 66 10.45 -1.15 4.17
N PRO A 67 9.85 -2.36 4.30
CA PRO A 67 10.51 -3.47 4.99
C PRO A 67 11.65 -4.07 4.15
N ASP A 68 12.69 -4.57 4.81
CA ASP A 68 13.77 -5.31 4.14
C ASP A 68 13.26 -6.63 3.50
N ILE A 69 12.23 -7.25 4.11
CA ILE A 69 11.66 -8.53 3.68
C ILE A 69 10.14 -8.49 3.84
N ILE A 70 9.42 -8.91 2.81
CA ILE A 70 7.96 -9.15 2.84
C ILE A 70 7.72 -10.66 2.68
N ILE A 71 6.96 -11.25 3.60
CA ILE A 71 6.51 -12.64 3.51
C ILE A 71 5.05 -12.63 3.06
N LEU A 72 4.77 -13.27 1.92
CA LEU A 72 3.44 -13.40 1.35
C LEU A 72 3.05 -14.87 1.29
N ASP A 73 1.84 -15.18 1.73
CA ASP A 73 1.26 -16.51 1.56
C ASP A 73 0.42 -16.54 0.27
N GLU A 74 0.69 -17.50 -0.61
CA GLU A 74 0.03 -17.67 -1.93
C GLU A 74 -0.07 -16.41 -2.83
N PRO A 75 1.04 -15.69 -3.13
CA PRO A 75 1.00 -14.42 -3.86
C PRO A 75 0.64 -14.56 -5.35
N THR A 76 0.88 -15.73 -5.95
CA THR A 76 0.74 -15.98 -7.39
C THR A 76 -0.70 -16.01 -7.88
N SER A 77 -1.67 -16.23 -6.99
CA SER A 77 -3.09 -16.22 -7.35
C SER A 77 -3.58 -14.82 -7.76
N PHE A 78 -2.83 -13.75 -7.44
CA PHE A 78 -3.32 -12.38 -7.54
C PHE A 78 -2.29 -11.36 -8.05
N LEU A 79 -1.00 -11.71 -8.05
CA LEU A 79 0.09 -10.86 -8.52
C LEU A 79 0.67 -11.38 -9.85
N ASP A 80 0.17 -10.87 -10.98
CA ASP A 80 0.94 -10.78 -12.24
C ASP A 80 2.02 -9.65 -12.16
N ILE A 81 2.41 -9.30 -10.93
CA ILE A 81 3.33 -8.21 -10.57
C ILE A 81 4.80 -8.66 -10.68
N ARG A 82 5.06 -9.97 -10.80
CA ARG A 82 6.42 -10.54 -10.94
C ARG A 82 7.22 -9.96 -12.10
N HIS A 83 6.60 -9.35 -13.10
CA HIS A 83 7.30 -8.73 -14.23
C HIS A 83 7.59 -7.22 -14.08
N LYS A 84 7.19 -6.55 -13.00
CA LYS A 84 7.25 -5.06 -12.94
C LYS A 84 7.86 -4.44 -11.69
N LEU A 85 8.19 -5.24 -10.66
CA LEU A 85 8.95 -4.78 -9.49
C LEU A 85 10.47 -4.86 -9.68
N GLU A 86 10.95 -5.29 -10.85
CA GLU A 86 12.35 -5.13 -11.23
C GLU A 86 12.58 -3.65 -11.60
N LEU A 87 13.06 -2.88 -10.63
CA LEU A 87 13.70 -1.57 -10.79
C LEU A 87 15.22 -1.73 -10.61
#